data_AF-A0A965BYJ8-F1
#
_entry.id   AF-A0A965BYJ8-F1
#
_cell.length_a   1.000
_cell.length_b   1.000
_cell.length_c   1.000
_cell.angle_alpha   90.00
_cell.angle_beta   90.00
_cell.angle_gamma   90.00
#
_symmetry.space_group_name_H-M   'P 1'
#
loop_
_entity.id
_entity.type
_entity.pdbx_description
1 polymer ?
#
loop_
_entity_poly.entity_id
_entity_poly.type
_entity_poly.pdbx_seq_one_letter_code
_entity_poly.pdbx_strand_id
1 'polypeptide(L)' 'MMRRLLTGIALAVAFCHPLAAQDNFPNKPIRIVVPFTAGGPSDIVARLLAPK' A
#
# COMPACT_ATOMS: atom_id res chain seq x y z
N MET A 1 27.32 -7.35 -34.68
CA MET A 1 25.96 -6.81 -34.44
C MET A 1 25.26 -7.52 -33.27
N MET A 2 25.12 -8.85 -33.31
CA MET A 2 24.49 -9.67 -32.24
C MET A 2 25.03 -9.42 -30.83
N ARG A 3 26.35 -9.30 -30.67
CA ARG A 3 27.01 -9.10 -29.37
C ARG A 3 26.57 -7.81 -28.66
N ARG A 4 26.42 -6.71 -29.42
CA ARG A 4 25.95 -5.40 -28.91
C ARG A 4 24.47 -5.47 -28.48
N LEU A 5 23.70 -6.27 -29.20
CA LEU A 5 22.28 -6.52 -28.93
C LEU A 5 22.11 -7.27 -27.60
N LEU A 6 22.91 -8.31 -27.38
CA LEU A 6 22.93 -9.06 -26.12
C LEU A 6 23.35 -8.20 -24.92
N THR A 7 24.36 -7.34 -25.08
CA THR A 7 24.78 -6.43 -23.99
C THR A 7 23.70 -5.39 -23.67
N GLY A 8 23.00 -4.88 -24.68
CA GLY A 8 21.91 -3.92 -24.50
C GLY A 8 20.72 -4.53 -23.75
N ILE A 9 20.33 -5.76 -24.09
CA ILE A 9 19.24 -6.48 -23.40
C ILE A 9 19.63 -6.78 -21.95
N ALA A 10 20.85 -7.25 -21.71
CA ALA A 10 21.34 -7.53 -20.35
C ALA A 10 21.30 -6.28 -19.47
N LEU A 11 21.65 -5.11 -20.01
CA LEU A 11 21.56 -3.84 -19.28
C LEU A 11 20.11 -3.46 -18.97
N ALA A 12 19.20 -3.59 -19.93
CA ALA A 12 17.79 -3.23 -19.74
C ALA A 12 17.11 -4.07 -18.65
N VAL A 13 17.43 -5.37 -18.58
CA VAL A 13 16.91 -6.26 -17.54
C VAL A 13 17.47 -5.91 -16.16
N ALA A 14 18.73 -5.48 -16.07
CA ALA A 14 19.36 -5.09 -14.80
C ALA A 14 18.69 -3.87 -14.13
N PHE A 15 18.08 -2.98 -14.92
CA PHE A 15 17.36 -1.80 -14.42
C PHE A 15 15.85 -2.01 -14.28
N CYS A 16 15.33 -3.20 -14.58
CA CYS A 16 13.93 -3.55 -14.41
C CYS A 16 13.66 -3.94 -12.94
N HIS A 17 13.62 -2.96 -12.04
CA HIS A 17 13.17 -3.17 -10.66
C HIS A 17 11.65 -2.99 -10.58
N PRO A 18 10.95 -3.82 -9.78
CA PRO A 18 9.53 -3.60 -9.51
C PRO A 18 9.34 -2.25 -8.83
N LEU A 19 8.46 -1.44 -9.40
CA LEU A 19 8.18 -0.09 -8.92
C LEU A 19 7.37 -0.17 -7.62
N ALA A 20 8.05 -0.17 -6.47
CA ALA A 20 7.43 -0.19 -5.14
C ALA A 20 6.95 1.22 -4.72
N ALA A 21 6.11 1.84 -5.54
CA ALA A 21 5.61 3.20 -5.28
C ALA A 21 4.51 3.23 -4.21
N GLN A 22 3.86 2.11 -3.93
CA GLN A 22 2.85 2.00 -2.88
C GLN A 22 3.22 0.88 -1.91
N ASP A 23 3.40 1.25 -0.65
CA ASP A 23 3.45 0.29 0.44
C ASP A 23 2.12 -0.44 0.59
N ASN A 24 2.16 -1.64 1.17
CA ASN A 24 0.96 -2.42 1.44
C ASN A 24 0.01 -1.63 2.37
N PHE A 25 -1.25 -1.57 1.99
CA PHE A 25 -2.28 -0.99 2.83
C PHE A 25 -2.57 -1.92 4.02
N PRO A 26 -2.76 -1.39 5.23
CA PRO A 26 -2.62 0.01 5.64
C PRO A 26 -1.16 0.36 6.02
N ASN A 27 -0.63 1.45 5.48
CA ASN A 27 0.71 1.95 5.87
C ASN A 27 0.66 2.98 7.02
N LYS A 28 -0.54 3.32 7.50
CA LYS A 28 -0.79 4.26 8.60
C LYS A 28 -2.11 3.94 9.30
N PRO A 29 -2.29 4.38 10.57
CA PRO A 29 -3.54 4.19 11.29
C PRO A 29 -4.75 4.71 10.52
N ILE A 30 -5.81 3.90 10.46
CA ILE A 30 -7.07 4.25 9.81
C ILE A 30 -7.94 5.01 10.82
N ARG A 31 -8.42 6.20 10.44
CA ARG A 31 -9.37 6.97 11.25
C ARG A 31 -10.79 6.64 10.82
N ILE A 32 -11.56 6.05 11.73
CA ILE A 32 -12.98 5.77 11.53
C ILE A 32 -13.77 6.99 12.06
N VAL A 33 -14.55 7.63 11.18
CA VAL A 33 -15.36 8.79 11.54
C VAL A 33 -16.75 8.33 11.96
N VAL A 34 -17.14 8.61 13.19
CA VAL A 34 -18.48 8.35 13.72
C VAL A 34 -19.19 9.69 13.90
N PRO A 35 -20.18 10.05 13.05
CA PRO A 35 -20.83 11.37 13.07
C PRO A 35 -21.92 11.46 14.17
N PHE A 36 -21.65 10.89 15.33
CA PHE A 36 -22.55 10.83 16.47
C PHE A 36 -21.77 11.11 17.76
N THR A 37 -22.49 11.29 18.87
CA THR A 37 -21.87 11.48 20.17
C THR A 37 -21.04 10.26 20.60
N ALA A 38 -19.95 10.53 21.31
CA ALA A 38 -19.13 9.47 21.91
C ALA A 38 -19.97 8.62 22.89
N GLY A 39 -19.74 7.31 22.91
CA GLY A 39 -20.48 6.37 23.76
C GLY A 39 -21.86 5.97 23.24
N GLY A 40 -22.32 6.50 22.10
CA GLY A 40 -23.54 6.03 21.44
C GLY A 40 -23.37 4.63 20.82
N PRO A 41 -24.47 3.97 20.39
CA PRO A 41 -24.41 2.64 19.79
C PRO A 41 -23.48 2.58 18.58
N SER A 42 -23.47 3.63 17.74
CA SER A 42 -22.56 3.74 16.60
C SER A 42 -21.09 3.82 16.99
N ASP A 43 -20.75 4.53 18.08
CA ASP A 43 -19.37 4.63 18.59
C ASP A 43 -18.91 3.31 19.21
N ILE A 44 -19.79 2.63 19.95
CA ILE A 44 -19.51 1.31 20.54
C ILE A 44 -19.20 0.28 19.44
N VAL A 45 -20.03 0.21 18.40
CA VAL A 45 -19.81 -0.70 17.27
C VAL A 45 -18.52 -0.35 16.52
N ALA A 46 -18.25 0.94 16.29
CA ALA A 46 -17.02 1.38 15.64
C ALA A 46 -15.76 0.96 16.42
N ARG A 47 -15.78 1.05 17.76
CA ARG A 47 -14.68 0.59 18.62
C ARG A 47 -14.49 -0.92 18.61
N LEU A 48 -15.57 -1.68 18.49
CA LEU A 48 -15.52 -3.15 18.37
C LEU A 48 -14.94 -3.60 17.02
N LEU A 49 -15.26 -2.88 15.95
CA LEU A 49 -14.82 -3.18 14.59
C LEU A 49 -13.44 -2.62 14.24
N ALA A 50 -12.92 -1.68 15.04
CA ALA A 50 -11.64 -1.05 14.77
C ALA A 50 -10.53 -2.12 14.65
N PRO A 51 -9.79 -2.15 13.52
CA PRO A 51 -8.65 -3.05 13.39
C PRO A 51 -7.59 -2.71 14.44
N LYS A 52 -6.93 -3.75 14.98
CA LYS A 52 -5.78 -3.58 15.88
C LYS A 52 -4.61 -2.92 15.17
#